data_AF-A0A1F6TV30-F1
#
_entry.id   AF-A0A1F6TV30-F1
#
_cell.length_a   1.000
_cell.length_b   1.000
_cell.length_c   1.000
_cell.angle_alpha   90.00
_cell.angle_beta   90.00
_cell.angle_gamma   90.00
#
_symmetry.space_group_name_H-M   'P 1'
#
loop_
_entity.id
_entity.type
_entity.pdbx_description
1 polymer ?
#
loop_
_entity_poly.entity_id
_entity_poly.type
_entity_poly.pdbx_seq_one_letter_code
_entity_poly.pdbx_strand_id
1 'polypeptide(L)' 'MGAPAEEITAEAVAVPAAEDQQSQWDETATKLDLARAYIDMGDAEGARSILDEVMAEGNEAQKKQAQELASQLS' A
#
# COMPACT_ATOMS: atom_id res chain seq x y z
N MET A 1 -53.05 -5.40 -13.26
CA MET A 1 -51.80 -5.52 -14.05
C MET A 1 -51.71 -4.32 -14.98
N GLY A 2 -50.63 -3.56 -15.07
CA GLY A 2 -49.30 -3.74 -14.51
C GLY A 2 -48.62 -2.39 -14.34
N ALA A 3 -47.71 -2.31 -13.38
CA ALA A 3 -46.71 -1.26 -13.36
C ALA A 3 -45.72 -1.50 -14.51
N PRO A 4 -45.26 -0.46 -15.20
CA PRO A 4 -43.87 -0.39 -15.61
C PRO A 4 -43.10 0.39 -14.53
N ALA A 5 -42.21 -0.33 -13.86
CA ALA A 5 -41.28 0.22 -12.89
C ALA A 5 -40.43 1.33 -13.54
N GLU A 6 -40.48 2.51 -12.94
CA GLU A 6 -39.36 3.45 -12.98
C GLU A 6 -38.19 2.86 -12.17
N GLU A 7 -37.01 3.42 -12.42
CA GLU A 7 -35.72 3.12 -11.79
C GLU A 7 -34.99 1.88 -12.31
N ILE A 8 -34.26 2.09 -13.40
CA ILE A 8 -32.84 1.76 -13.33
C ILE A 8 -32.09 3.08 -13.37
N THR A 9 -31.92 3.67 -12.19
CA THR A 9 -30.86 4.65 -11.95
C THR A 9 -29.54 3.94 -12.22
N ALA A 10 -28.96 4.24 -13.38
CA ALA A 10 -27.56 3.99 -13.62
C ALA A 10 -26.77 4.95 -12.72
N GLU A 11 -26.70 4.63 -11.43
CA GLU A 11 -25.65 5.16 -10.57
C GLU A 11 -24.34 4.67 -11.17
N ALA A 12 -23.65 5.59 -11.84
CA ALA A 12 -22.23 5.47 -12.05
C ALA A 12 -21.62 5.22 -10.68
N VAL A 13 -21.21 3.98 -10.42
CA VAL A 13 -20.33 3.65 -9.29
C VAL A 13 -19.03 4.38 -9.60
N ALA A 14 -18.95 5.64 -9.18
CA ALA A 14 -17.70 6.31 -8.97
C ALA A 14 -17.03 5.55 -7.83
N VAL A 15 -16.20 4.57 -8.20
CA VAL A 15 -15.31 3.91 -7.27
C VAL A 15 -14.55 5.02 -6.54
N PRO A 16 -14.68 5.16 -5.22
CA PRO A 16 -13.99 6.21 -4.51
C PRO A 16 -12.50 5.88 -4.61
N ALA A 17 -11.73 6.75 -5.28
CA ALA A 17 -10.27 6.65 -5.38
C ALA A 17 -9.54 6.53 -4.02
N ALA A 18 -10.25 6.65 -2.90
CA ALA A 18 -9.77 6.44 -1.55
C ALA A 18 -9.60 4.95 -1.17
N GLU A 19 -10.34 4.01 -1.77
CA GLU A 19 -10.21 2.58 -1.46
C GLU A 19 -8.90 1.99 -1.98
N ASP A 20 -8.48 2.37 -3.20
CA ASP A 20 -7.19 1.98 -3.78
C ASP A 20 -6.00 2.56 -2.99
N GLN A 21 -6.12 3.79 -2.51
CA GLN A 21 -5.06 4.44 -1.72
C GLN A 21 -4.88 3.77 -0.36
N GLN A 22 -5.97 3.45 0.34
CA GLN A 22 -5.89 2.78 1.63
C GLN A 22 -5.35 1.36 1.48
N SER A 23 -5.74 0.65 0.42
CA SER A 23 -5.21 -0.68 0.11
C SER A 23 -3.71 -0.64 -0.19
N GLN A 24 -3.24 0.39 -0.91
CA GLN A 24 -1.81 0.60 -1.17
C GLN A 24 -1.02 0.94 0.12
N TRP A 25 -1.65 1.64 1.07
CA TRP A 25 -1.04 1.87 2.39
C TRP A 25 -0.96 0.58 3.21
N ASP A 26 -1.98 -0.27 3.17
CA ASP A 26 -1.94 -1.58 3.85
C ASP A 26 -0.89 -2.52 3.23
N GLU A 27 -0.75 -2.49 1.90
CA GLU A 27 0.28 -3.24 1.18
C GLU A 27 1.69 -2.77 1.58
N THR A 28 1.93 -1.46 1.58
CA THR A 28 3.23 -0.90 1.98
C THR A 28 3.55 -1.12 3.45
N ALA A 29 2.55 -1.20 4.34
CA ALA A 29 2.73 -1.63 5.72
C ALA A 29 3.23 -3.08 5.79
N THR A 30 2.64 -3.97 4.99
CA THR A 30 3.08 -5.37 4.89
C THR A 30 4.52 -5.47 4.35
N LYS A 31 4.87 -4.64 3.35
CA LYS A 31 6.23 -4.56 2.80
C LYS A 31 7.24 -4.09 3.86
N LEU A 32 6.89 -3.13 4.73
CA LEU A 32 7.76 -2.70 5.83
C LEU A 32 8.05 -3.83 6.83
N ASP A 33 7.03 -4.61 7.20
CA ASP A 33 7.20 -5.76 8.09
C ASP A 33 8.10 -6.83 7.46
N LEU A 34 7.92 -7.09 6.15
CA LEU A 34 8.75 -8.03 5.41
C LEU A 34 10.20 -7.56 5.30
N ALA A 35 10.44 -6.29 4.96
CA ALA A 35 11.78 -5.70 4.91
C ALA A 35 12.50 -5.85 6.26
N ARG A 36 11.78 -5.67 7.37
CA ARG A 36 12.34 -5.87 8.71
C ARG A 36 12.75 -7.32 8.97
N ALA A 37 11.94 -8.29 8.54
CA ALA A 37 12.31 -9.69 8.62
C ALA A 37 13.56 -10.02 7.78
N TYR A 38 13.71 -9.42 6.59
CA TYR A 38 14.93 -9.58 5.78
C TYR A 38 16.18 -8.99 6.46
N ILE A 39 16.06 -7.83 7.11
CA ILE A 39 17.13 -7.24 7.94
C ILE A 39 17.52 -8.20 9.06
N ASP A 40 16.54 -8.75 9.78
CA ASP A 40 16.76 -9.68 10.89
C ASP A 40 17.43 -11.00 10.42
N MET A 41 17.16 -11.42 9.18
CA MET A 41 17.82 -12.57 8.53
C MET A 41 19.21 -12.25 7.96
N GLY A 42 19.62 -10.98 7.95
CA GLY A 42 20.90 -10.52 7.38
C GLY A 42 20.90 -10.37 5.86
N ASP A 43 19.74 -10.44 5.21
CA ASP A 43 19.59 -10.22 3.78
C ASP A 43 19.32 -8.74 3.49
N ALA A 44 20.42 -7.97 3.44
CA ALA A 44 20.38 -6.54 3.22
C ALA A 44 19.90 -6.16 1.80
N GLU A 45 20.19 -6.99 0.78
CA GLU A 45 19.76 -6.73 -0.60
C GLU A 45 18.24 -6.90 -0.74
N GLY A 46 17.69 -8.00 -0.19
CA GLY A 46 16.26 -8.27 -0.18
C GLY A 46 15.49 -7.19 0.60
N ALA A 47 15.98 -6.82 1.78
CA ALA A 47 15.40 -5.72 2.56
C ALA A 47 15.42 -4.40 1.78
N ARG A 48 16.54 -4.05 1.14
CA ARG A 48 16.68 -2.77 0.44
C ARG A 48 15.74 -2.65 -0.77
N SER A 49 15.60 -3.73 -1.56
CA SER A 49 14.66 -3.75 -2.69
C SER A 49 13.22 -3.45 -2.24
N ILE A 50 12.80 -4.02 -1.12
CA ILE A 50 11.44 -3.82 -0.58
C ILE A 50 11.27 -2.40 -0.02
N LEU A 51 12.29 -1.88 0.66
CA LEU A 51 12.27 -0.51 1.19
C LEU A 51 12.19 0.54 0.08
N ASP A 52 12.82 0.30 -1.08
CA ASP A 52 12.71 1.18 -2.25
C ASP A 52 11.28 1.20 -2.82
N GLU A 53 10.56 0.07 -2.81
CA GLU A 53 9.14 0.03 -3.20
C GLU A 53 8.28 0.85 -2.22
N VAL A 54 8.49 0.70 -0.91
CA VAL A 54 7.79 1.50 0.11
C VAL A 54 8.09 2.99 -0.05
N MET A 55 9.31 3.35 -0.43
CA MET A 55 9.68 4.74 -0.71
C MET A 55 8.94 5.33 -1.91
N ALA A 56 8.61 4.50 -2.91
CA ALA A 56 7.83 4.92 -4.07
C ALA A 56 6.34 5.04 -3.74
N GLU A 57 5.77 4.01 -3.12
CA GLU A 57 4.31 3.78 -3.01
C GLU A 57 3.70 4.24 -1.68
N GLY A 58 4.50 4.30 -0.61
CA GLY A 58 4.01 4.58 0.73
C GLY A 58 3.60 6.03 0.95
N ASN A 59 2.87 6.29 2.03
CA ASN A 59 2.64 7.64 2.54
C ASN A 59 3.88 8.19 3.26
N GLU A 60 3.86 9.47 3.65
CA GLU A 60 5.01 10.13 4.30
C GLU A 60 5.53 9.40 5.54
N ALA A 61 4.64 8.83 6.36
CA ALA A 61 5.03 8.08 7.55
C ALA A 61 5.75 6.78 7.17
N GLN A 62 5.23 6.04 6.20
CA GLN A 62 5.81 4.80 5.72
C GLN A 62 7.16 5.03 5.03
N LYS A 63 7.28 6.09 4.22
CA LYS A 63 8.56 6.49 3.60
C LYS A 63 9.61 6.81 4.65
N LYS A 64 9.23 7.54 5.71
CA LYS A 64 10.12 7.84 6.82
C LYS A 64 10.59 6.57 7.53
N GLN A 65 9.67 5.64 7.83
CA GLN A 65 10.03 4.34 8.41
C GLN A 65 10.96 3.56 7.48
N ALA A 66 10.71 3.56 6.17
CA ALA A 66 11.56 2.89 5.21
C ALA A 66 12.98 3.47 5.19
N GLN A 67 13.10 4.80 5.28
CA GLN A 67 14.38 5.50 5.36
C GLN A 67 15.17 5.13 6.63
N GLU A 68 14.49 5.06 7.78
CA GLU A 68 15.09 4.66 9.05
C GLU A 68 15.60 3.21 9.03
N LEU A 69 14.86 2.30 8.39
CA LEU A 69 15.29 0.91 8.18
C LEU A 69 16.46 0.84 7.19
N ALA A 70 16.40 1.57 6.08
CA ALA A 70 17.47 1.59 5.07
C ALA A 70 18.79 2.15 5.63
N SER A 71 18.72 3.05 6.61
CA SER A 71 19.90 3.59 7.31
C SER A 71 20.58 2.57 8.24
N GLN A 72 19.89 1.49 8.61
CA GLN A 72 20.49 0.40 9.41
C GLN A 72 21.25 -0.60 8.54
N LEU A 73 21.06 -0.55 7.22
CA LEU A 73 21.73 -1.41 6.23
C LEU A 73 23.05 -0.82 5.71
N SER A 74 23.44 0.39 6.15
CA SER A 74 24.65 1.10 5.71
C SER A 74 25.90 0.72 6.48
#